data_AF-A0A961LG36-F1
#
_entry.id   AF-A0A961LG36-F1
#
_cell.length_a   1.000
_cell.length_b   1.000
_cell.length_c   1.000
_cell.angle_alpha   90.00
_cell.angle_beta   90.00
_cell.angle_gamma   90.00
#
_symmetry.space_group_name_H-M   'P 1'
#
loop_
_entity.id
_entity.type
_entity.pdbx_description
1 polymer ?
#
loop_
_entity_poly.entity_id
_entity_poly.type
_entity_poly.pdbx_seq_one_letter_code
_entity_poly.pdbx_strand_id
1 'polypeptide(L)'
;MARPTLAELEPGANFIRRHIGPNDADTAEMLRAVGARSLEDFIAKVVPEKIRTRRPLELKKAMAERTALSYLRQMAERNEVHTSMIGMGYYGTVTPKVILRNVLENPGWYT
;
A
#
# COMPACT_ATOMS: atom_id res chain seq x y z
N MET A 1 -18.84 9.43 30.14
CA MET A 1 -18.14 9.39 28.84
C MET A 1 -18.61 8.16 28.09
N ALA A 2 -18.99 8.29 26.81
CA ALA A 2 -19.48 7.17 26.01
C ALA A 2 -18.35 6.15 25.78
N ARG A 3 -18.66 4.85 25.80
CA ARG A 3 -17.71 3.78 25.50
C ARG A 3 -17.44 3.76 23.98
N PRO A 4 -16.17 3.64 23.56
CA PRO A 4 -15.84 3.52 22.14
C PRO A 4 -16.43 2.23 21.56
N THR A 5 -16.85 2.30 20.30
CA THR A 5 -17.37 1.14 19.56
C THR A 5 -16.23 0.21 19.13
N LEU A 6 -16.52 -1.07 18.89
CA LEU A 6 -15.50 -2.01 18.41
C LEU A 6 -14.84 -1.53 17.10
N ALA A 7 -15.62 -0.92 16.21
CA ALA A 7 -15.10 -0.36 14.96
C ALA A 7 -14.11 0.81 15.16
N GLU A 8 -14.25 1.57 16.25
CA GLU A 8 -13.31 2.64 16.63
C GLU A 8 -12.05 2.09 17.30
N LEU A 9 -12.12 0.88 17.88
CA LEU A 9 -11.00 0.18 18.49
C LEU A 9 -10.22 -0.70 17.50
N GLU A 10 -10.82 -1.07 16.38
CA GLU A 10 -10.12 -1.80 15.34
C GLU A 10 -9.11 -0.88 14.64
N PRO A 11 -7.83 -1.29 14.51
CA PRO A 11 -6.83 -0.56 13.74
C PRO A 11 -7.12 -0.71 12.24
N GLY A 12 -8.19 -0.07 11.76
CA GLY A 12 -8.49 0.06 10.35
C GLY A 12 -7.42 0.90 9.66
N ALA A 13 -6.86 0.39 8.56
CA ALA A 13 -6.03 1.16 7.62
C ALA A 13 -4.78 1.87 8.21
N ASN A 14 -4.10 1.25 9.18
CA ASN A 14 -2.83 1.77 9.73
C ASN A 14 -1.72 2.01 8.66
N PHE A 15 -1.83 1.37 7.50
CA PHE A 15 -0.91 1.55 6.38
C PHE A 15 -0.92 2.97 5.79
N ILE A 16 -2.08 3.63 5.69
CA ILE A 16 -2.19 4.94 5.02
C ILE A 16 -1.29 5.97 5.72
N ARG A 17 -1.30 6.01 7.05
CA ARG A 17 -0.46 6.92 7.85
C ARG A 17 1.03 6.54 7.85
N ARG A 18 1.40 5.30 7.49
CA ARG A 18 2.80 4.89 7.30
C ARG A 18 3.30 5.18 5.88
N HIS A 19 2.38 5.22 4.90
CA HIS A 19 2.68 5.39 3.50
C HIS A 19 2.69 6.87 3.08
N ILE A 20 1.72 7.66 3.55
CA ILE A 20 1.64 9.10 3.29
C ILE A 20 2.49 9.82 4.34
N GLY A 21 3.61 10.40 3.89
CA GLY A 21 4.56 11.10 4.76
C GLY A 21 4.00 12.37 5.41
N PRO A 22 3.43 13.32 4.64
CA PRO A 22 2.88 14.54 5.20
C PRO A 22 1.76 14.28 6.21
N ASN A 23 1.87 14.90 7.38
CA ASN A 23 0.78 14.96 8.34
C ASN A 23 -0.18 16.12 8.00
N ASP A 24 -1.19 16.31 8.85
CA ASP A 24 -2.24 17.31 8.60
C ASP A 24 -1.69 18.75 8.66
N ALA A 25 -0.68 19.01 9.51
CA ALA A 25 -0.01 20.31 9.60
C ALA A 25 0.88 20.58 8.38
N ASP A 26 1.69 19.59 7.97
CA ASP A 26 2.52 19.68 6.75
C ASP A 26 1.65 19.92 5.52
N THR A 27 0.53 19.20 5.44
CA THR A 27 -0.47 19.35 4.35
C THR A 27 -1.04 20.75 4.33
N ALA A 28 -1.42 21.31 5.49
CA ALA A 28 -1.93 22.67 5.57
C ALA A 28 -0.87 23.71 5.14
N GLU A 29 0.39 23.50 5.48
CA GLU A 29 1.49 24.37 5.05
C GLU A 29 1.71 24.33 3.53
N MET A 30 1.79 23.13 2.95
CA MET A 30 1.95 22.97 1.50
C MET A 30 0.77 23.57 0.74
N LEU A 31 -0.48 23.39 1.22
CA LEU A 31 -1.67 23.98 0.61
C LEU A 31 -1.62 25.51 0.60
N ARG A 32 -1.13 26.14 1.68
CA ARG A 32 -0.92 27.59 1.73
C ARG A 32 0.10 28.05 0.69
N ALA A 33 1.21 27.32 0.54
CA ALA A 33 2.26 27.65 -0.42
C ALA A 33 1.74 27.64 -1.87
N VAL A 34 0.79 26.77 -2.20
CA VAL A 34 0.17 26.68 -3.53
C VAL A 34 -1.15 27.47 -3.66
N GLY A 35 -1.54 28.24 -2.65
CA GLY A 35 -2.75 29.05 -2.67
C GLY A 35 -4.06 28.24 -2.75
N ALA A 36 -4.07 27.03 -2.18
CA ALA A 36 -5.25 26.16 -2.11
C ALA A 36 -5.83 26.12 -0.68
N ARG A 37 -7.16 26.00 -0.59
CA ARG A 37 -7.88 26.01 0.69
C ARG A 37 -8.04 24.61 1.29
N SER A 38 -8.04 23.58 0.44
CA SER A 38 -8.11 22.17 0.81
C SER A 38 -7.50 21.32 -0.30
N LEU A 39 -7.33 20.01 -0.04
CA LEU A 39 -6.94 19.05 -1.06
C LEU A 39 -7.95 18.99 -2.22
N GLU A 40 -9.25 19.09 -1.93
CA GLU A 40 -10.30 19.10 -2.94
C GLU A 40 -10.24 20.36 -3.83
N ASP A 41 -10.01 21.53 -3.22
CA ASP A 41 -9.81 22.81 -3.93
C ASP A 41 -8.58 22.75 -4.82
N PHE A 42 -7.49 22.16 -4.32
CA PHE A 42 -6.27 21.93 -5.10
C PHE A 42 -6.53 21.01 -6.30
N ILE A 43 -7.16 19.85 -6.09
CA ILE A 43 -7.46 18.89 -7.17
C ILE A 43 -8.37 19.53 -8.23
N ALA A 44 -9.36 20.35 -7.83
CA ALA A 44 -10.26 21.02 -8.77
C ALA A 44 -9.53 22.06 -9.66
N LYS A 45 -8.47 22.69 -9.15
CA LYS A 45 -7.62 23.63 -9.91
C LYS A 45 -6.69 22.92 -10.90
N VAL A 46 -6.24 21.69 -10.58
CA VAL A 46 -5.21 20.97 -11.33
C VAL A 46 -5.80 19.98 -12.34
N VAL A 47 -6.85 19.24 -11.97
CA VAL A 47 -7.43 18.18 -12.82
C VAL A 47 -8.65 18.72 -13.57
N PRO A 48 -8.63 18.76 -14.91
CA PRO A 48 -9.77 19.21 -15.69
C PRO A 48 -11.03 18.39 -15.39
N GLU A 49 -12.14 19.08 -15.17
CA GLU A 49 -13.39 18.45 -14.75
C GLU A 49 -13.87 17.37 -15.74
N LYS A 50 -13.66 17.59 -17.05
CA LYS A 50 -14.10 16.67 -18.12
C LYS A 50 -13.50 15.27 -18.02
N ILE A 51 -12.37 15.11 -17.34
CA ILE A 51 -11.69 13.81 -17.17
C ILE A 51 -11.72 13.32 -15.71
N ARG A 52 -12.26 14.12 -14.78
CA ARG A 52 -12.30 13.75 -13.36
C ARG A 52 -13.46 12.82 -13.09
N THR A 53 -13.15 11.63 -12.57
CA THR A 53 -14.17 10.68 -12.12
C THR A 53 -14.87 11.23 -10.86
N ARG A 54 -16.20 11.25 -10.85
CA ARG A 54 -17.02 11.69 -9.70
C ARG A 54 -17.47 10.55 -8.79
N ARG A 55 -17.30 9.30 -9.22
CA ARG A 55 -17.55 8.11 -8.40
C ARG A 55 -16.26 7.66 -7.68
N PRO A 56 -16.36 7.18 -6.43
CA PRO A 56 -15.22 6.52 -5.79
C PRO A 56 -14.86 5.23 -6.55
N LEU A 57 -13.63 4.75 -6.35
CA LEU A 57 -13.21 3.46 -6.89
C LEU A 57 -14.02 2.34 -6.22
N GLU A 58 -14.50 1.40 -7.04
CA GLU A 58 -15.23 0.21 -6.58
C GLU A 58 -14.25 -0.84 -6.07
N LEU A 59 -13.67 -0.60 -4.89
CA LEU A 59 -12.70 -1.48 -4.24
C LEU A 59 -13.25 -2.09 -2.95
N LYS A 60 -12.72 -3.25 -2.58
CA LYS A 60 -12.98 -3.84 -1.26
C LYS A 60 -12.46 -2.92 -0.15
N LYS A 61 -13.06 -3.04 1.04
CA LYS A 61 -12.62 -2.30 2.23
C LYS A 61 -11.11 -2.54 2.48
N ALA A 62 -10.40 -1.47 2.82
CA ALA A 62 -8.99 -1.54 3.17
C ALA A 62 -8.74 -2.51 4.34
N MET A 63 -7.67 -3.28 4.23
CA MET A 63 -7.20 -4.17 5.29
C MET A 63 -6.10 -3.47 6.09
N ALA A 64 -5.99 -3.81 7.38
CA ALA A 64 -4.77 -3.50 8.14
C ALA A 64 -3.57 -4.27 7.56
N GLU A 65 -2.37 -3.72 7.72
CA GLU A 65 -1.14 -4.27 7.14
C GLU A 65 -0.91 -5.75 7.54
N ARG A 66 -1.08 -6.07 8.82
CA ARG A 66 -0.94 -7.45 9.32
C ARG A 66 -2.00 -8.39 8.73
N THR A 67 -3.23 -7.92 8.60
CA THR A 67 -4.33 -8.71 8.03
C THR A 67 -4.09 -8.99 6.55
N ALA A 68 -3.59 -7.99 5.80
CA ALA A 68 -3.22 -8.16 4.40
C ALA A 68 -2.13 -9.23 4.23
N LEU A 69 -1.08 -9.22 5.06
CA LEU A 69 -0.03 -10.25 5.03
C LEU A 69 -0.57 -11.65 5.33
N SER A 70 -1.42 -11.80 6.35
CA SER A 70 -2.04 -13.09 6.67
C SER A 70 -2.94 -13.59 5.54
N TYR A 71 -3.72 -12.70 4.93
CA TYR A 71 -4.57 -13.02 3.80
C TYR A 71 -3.76 -13.51 2.59
N LEU A 72 -2.68 -12.80 2.23
CA LEU A 72 -1.81 -13.19 1.13
C LEU A 72 -1.09 -14.52 1.38
N ARG A 73 -0.70 -14.81 2.63
CA ARG A 73 -0.12 -16.12 3.00
C ARG A 73 -1.11 -17.26 2.76
N GLN A 74 -2.36 -17.12 3.21
CA GLN A 74 -3.41 -18.13 2.97
C GLN A 74 -3.70 -18.33 1.48
N MET A 75 -3.55 -17.29 0.66
CA MET A 75 -3.66 -17.45 -0.79
C MET A 75 -2.47 -18.21 -1.36
N ALA A 76 -1.25 -17.89 -0.92
CA ALA A 76 -0.03 -18.55 -1.38
C ALA A 76 0.03 -20.04 -1.02
N GLU A 77 -0.56 -20.44 0.11
CA GLU A 77 -0.69 -21.84 0.54
C GLU A 77 -1.49 -22.72 -0.42
N ARG A 78 -2.25 -22.14 -1.34
CA ARG A 78 -2.99 -22.88 -2.37
C ARG A 78 -2.11 -23.32 -3.54
N ASN A 79 -0.88 -22.80 -3.63
CA ASN A 79 0.05 -23.15 -4.69
C ASN A 79 0.75 -24.47 -4.35
N GLU A 80 0.90 -25.35 -5.34
CA GLU A 80 1.69 -26.57 -5.21
C GLU A 80 3.09 -26.35 -5.80
N VAL A 81 4.11 -26.50 -4.96
CA VAL A 81 5.52 -26.33 -5.38
C VAL A 81 6.10 -27.70 -5.71
N HIS A 82 6.23 -27.97 -7.01
CA HIS A 82 6.81 -29.22 -7.54
C HIS A 82 8.25 -29.01 -8.03
N THR A 83 9.04 -30.09 -8.07
CA THR A 83 10.30 -30.11 -8.80
C THR A 83 10.01 -30.05 -10.30
N SER A 84 10.07 -28.86 -10.86
CA SER A 84 9.69 -28.60 -12.24
C SER A 84 10.88 -28.84 -13.19
N MET A 85 10.78 -29.87 -14.02
CA MET A 85 11.77 -30.22 -15.06
C MET A 85 11.29 -29.88 -16.48
N ILE A 86 10.36 -28.92 -16.61
CA ILE A 86 9.77 -28.50 -17.89
C ILE A 86 10.81 -27.82 -18.78
N GLY A 87 11.73 -27.05 -18.20
CA GLY A 87 12.75 -26.30 -18.93
C GLY A 87 12.17 -25.06 -19.62
N MET A 88 12.37 -24.95 -20.93
CA MET A 88 11.87 -23.83 -21.75
C MET A 88 12.33 -22.43 -21.28
N GLY A 89 13.57 -22.33 -20.78
CA GLY A 89 14.17 -21.05 -20.39
C GLY A 89 14.04 -20.70 -18.90
N TYR A 90 13.33 -21.52 -18.10
CA TYR A 90 13.29 -21.39 -16.65
C TYR A 90 13.81 -22.67 -15.99
N TYR A 91 14.80 -22.50 -15.11
CA TYR A 91 15.47 -23.59 -14.42
C TYR A 91 15.53 -23.28 -12.93
N GLY A 92 15.14 -24.24 -12.08
CA GLY A 92 15.23 -24.11 -10.64
C GLY A 92 16.68 -23.86 -10.21
N THR A 93 16.88 -22.97 -9.23
CA THR A 93 18.21 -22.60 -8.74
C THR A 93 18.20 -22.36 -7.24
N VAL A 94 19.37 -22.43 -6.62
CA VAL A 94 19.57 -22.05 -5.22
C VAL A 94 20.09 -20.62 -5.18
N THR A 95 19.23 -19.69 -4.78
CA THR A 95 19.67 -18.32 -4.47
C THR A 95 20.51 -18.33 -3.20
N PRO A 96 21.80 -17.96 -3.24
CA PRO A 96 22.64 -17.93 -2.05
C PRO A 96 22.02 -17.04 -0.97
N LYS A 97 21.93 -17.54 0.27
CA LYS A 97 21.22 -16.84 1.35
C LYS A 97 21.81 -15.47 1.69
N VAL A 98 23.12 -15.30 1.49
CA VAL A 98 23.80 -14.00 1.65
C VAL A 98 23.31 -12.97 0.63
N ILE A 99 23.01 -13.38 -0.61
CA ILE A 99 22.48 -12.51 -1.66
C ILE A 99 21.00 -12.23 -1.38
N LEU A 100 20.22 -13.26 -1.06
CA LEU A 100 18.81 -13.11 -0.73
C LEU A 100 18.60 -12.07 0.39
N ARG A 101 19.30 -12.22 1.53
CA ARG A 101 19.09 -11.37 2.70
C ARG A 101 19.70 -9.97 2.55
N ASN A 102 20.91 -9.85 2.00
CA ASN A 102 21.65 -8.59 2.05
C ASN A 102 21.48 -7.72 0.81
N VAL A 103 20.94 -8.28 -0.28
CA VAL A 103 20.65 -7.56 -1.53
C VAL A 103 19.16 -7.55 -1.79
N LEU A 104 18.53 -8.71 -2.03
CA LEU A 104 17.13 -8.75 -2.47
C LEU A 104 16.14 -8.30 -1.41
N GLU A 105 16.37 -8.62 -0.13
CA GLU A 105 15.52 -8.23 1.00
C GLU A 105 15.98 -6.92 1.68
N ASN A 106 17.01 -6.24 1.16
CA ASN A 106 17.56 -5.02 1.74
C ASN A 106 17.13 -3.77 0.95
N PRO A 107 16.34 -2.85 1.55
CA PRO A 107 15.89 -1.65 0.85
C PRO A 107 17.03 -0.78 0.33
N GLY A 108 18.20 -0.76 0.97
CA GLY A 108 19.36 -0.01 0.47
C GLY A 108 19.86 -0.46 -0.92
N TRP A 109 19.35 -1.57 -1.46
CA TRP A 109 19.62 -2.04 -2.81
C TRP A 109 18.45 -1.89 -3.80
N TYR A 110 17.21 -1.74 -3.33
CA TYR A 110 16.02 -1.76 -4.20
C TYR A 110 15.09 -0.54 -4.07
N THR A 111 15.41 0.39 -3.18
CA THR A 111 14.74 1.70 -3.05
C THR A 111 15.68 2.79 -3.48
#